data_AF-A0A5T1VQE0-F1
#
_entry.id   AF-A0A5T1VQE0-F1
#
_cell.length_a   1.000
_cell.length_b   1.000
_cell.length_c   1.000
_cell.angle_alpha   90.00
_cell.angle_beta   90.00
_cell.angle_gamma   90.00
#
_symmetry.space_group_name_H-M   'P 1'
#
loop_
_entity.id
_entity.type
_entity.pdbx_description
1 polymer ?
#
loop_
_entity_poly.entity_id
_entity_poly.type
_entity_poly.pdbx_seq_one_letter_code
_entity_poly.pdbx_strand_id
1 'polypeptide(L)'
;MERNIYEIELEIPNSGIFIMGLENENLIISLNIMKFIEINAEKIATLDGKLDVGGLAKPLHSYIIYEVLEKNNKNNFNDVKIIDKIEDENNIIYHFNFGLILNTFIGENEDNKDKEALKTLSFMQNF
;
A
#
# COMPACT_ATOMS: atom_id res chain seq x y z
N MET A 1 -23.28 6.51 -13.83
CA MET A 1 -22.76 5.15 -13.53
C MET A 1 -22.47 5.15 -12.04
N GLU A 2 -23.18 4.36 -11.25
CA GLU A 2 -22.86 4.20 -9.83
C GLU A 2 -21.43 3.64 -9.73
N ARG A 3 -20.58 4.27 -8.93
CA ARG A 3 -19.25 3.72 -8.65
C ARG A 3 -19.47 2.52 -7.75
N ASN A 4 -19.05 1.35 -8.19
CA ASN A 4 -19.03 0.16 -7.33
C ASN A 4 -17.83 0.31 -6.39
N ILE A 5 -18.10 0.81 -5.18
CA ILE A 5 -17.10 1.08 -4.15
C ILE A 5 -17.32 0.12 -2.99
N TYR A 6 -16.26 -0.57 -2.59
CA TYR A 6 -16.22 -1.38 -1.38
C TYR A 6 -15.11 -0.87 -0.47
N GLU A 7 -15.46 -0.40 0.73
CA GLU A 7 -14.51 0.24 1.64
C GLU A 7 -13.84 -0.78 2.58
N ILE A 8 -12.50 -0.80 2.58
CA ILE A 8 -11.66 -1.67 3.41
C ILE A 8 -10.93 -0.85 4.46
N GLU A 9 -10.26 0.23 4.07
CA GLU A 9 -9.55 1.18 4.95
C GLU A 9 -8.65 0.51 6.02
N LEU A 10 -7.82 -0.46 5.60
CA LEU A 10 -6.90 -1.15 6.50
C LEU A 10 -5.46 -0.70 6.26
N GLU A 11 -4.76 -0.32 7.33
CA GLU A 11 -3.32 -0.09 7.25
C GLU A 11 -2.57 -1.44 7.26
N ILE A 12 -1.61 -1.60 6.35
CA ILE A 12 -0.60 -2.65 6.45
C ILE A 12 0.32 -2.26 7.62
N PRO A 13 0.45 -3.08 8.68
CA PRO A 13 1.02 -2.65 9.95
C PRO A 13 2.36 -1.93 9.83
N ASN A 14 2.45 -0.75 10.47
CA ASN A 14 3.66 0.07 10.55
C ASN A 14 4.32 0.29 9.18
N SER A 15 3.53 0.62 8.17
CA SER A 15 4.05 0.88 6.82
C SER A 15 3.61 2.23 6.26
N GLY A 16 2.53 2.84 6.74
CA GLY A 16 1.92 3.98 6.05
C GLY A 16 1.29 3.60 4.70
N ILE A 17 1.14 2.31 4.39
CA ILE A 17 0.43 1.80 3.22
C ILE A 17 -0.93 1.28 3.65
N PHE A 18 -1.96 1.62 2.90
CA PHE A 18 -3.35 1.36 3.22
C PHE A 18 -4.01 0.57 2.09
N ILE A 19 -4.75 -0.47 2.43
CA ILE A 19 -5.69 -1.14 1.54
C ILE A 19 -7.01 -0.39 1.67
N MET A 20 -7.31 0.47 0.71
CA MET A 20 -8.44 1.41 0.81
C MET A 20 -9.76 0.72 0.51
N GLY A 21 -9.81 -0.14 -0.50
CA GLY A 21 -11.06 -0.72 -0.97
C GLY A 21 -10.99 -1.21 -2.40
N LEU A 22 -12.14 -1.57 -2.96
CA LEU A 22 -12.31 -1.81 -4.39
C LEU A 22 -13.04 -0.63 -5.03
N GLU A 23 -12.53 -0.15 -6.16
CA GLU A 23 -13.22 0.80 -7.02
C GLU A 23 -13.20 0.28 -8.46
N ASN A 24 -14.39 0.09 -9.05
CA ASN A 24 -14.55 -0.40 -10.42
C ASN A 24 -13.71 -1.67 -10.69
N GLU A 25 -13.83 -2.68 -9.81
CA GLU A 25 -13.09 -3.95 -9.88
C GLU A 25 -11.56 -3.84 -9.73
N ASN A 26 -11.06 -2.72 -9.17
CA ASN A 26 -9.65 -2.55 -8.84
C ASN A 26 -9.47 -2.40 -7.33
N LEU A 27 -8.60 -3.22 -6.74
CA LEU A 27 -8.10 -3.03 -5.38
C LEU A 27 -7.19 -1.80 -5.35
N ILE A 28 -7.58 -0.84 -4.53
CA ILE A 28 -6.86 0.40 -4.33
C ILE A 28 -5.96 0.25 -3.10
N ILE A 29 -4.65 0.29 -3.32
CA ILE A 29 -3.65 0.36 -2.25
C ILE A 29 -2.98 1.73 -2.32
N SER A 30 -2.95 2.45 -1.21
CA SER A 30 -2.47 3.83 -1.16
C SER A 30 -1.34 3.99 -0.14
N LEU A 31 -0.23 4.59 -0.55
CA LEU A 31 0.86 5.00 0.32
C LEU A 31 0.62 6.42 0.83
N ASN A 32 0.57 6.59 2.15
CA ASN A 32 0.73 7.89 2.80
C ASN A 32 2.23 8.17 2.98
N ILE A 33 2.76 9.06 2.15
CA ILE A 33 4.19 9.39 2.12
C ILE A 33 4.67 9.94 3.47
N MET A 34 3.89 10.81 4.11
CA MET A 34 4.30 11.43 5.37
C MET A 34 4.40 10.39 6.48
N LYS A 35 3.37 9.55 6.61
CA LYS A 35 3.35 8.45 7.59
C LYS A 35 4.47 7.44 7.33
N PHE A 36 4.72 7.11 6.06
CA PHE A 36 5.82 6.22 5.69
C PHE A 36 7.18 6.79 6.12
N ILE A 37 7.41 8.09 5.91
CA ILE A 37 8.64 8.76 6.30
C ILE A 37 8.78 8.80 7.81
N GLU A 38 7.73 9.13 8.54
CA GLU A 38 7.73 9.14 10.01
C GLU A 38 8.12 7.76 10.57
N ILE A 39 7.52 6.70 10.03
CA ILE A 39 7.82 5.31 10.43
C ILE A 39 9.26 4.92 10.10
N ASN A 40 9.81 5.41 8.97
CA ASN A 40 11.13 5.05 8.49
C ASN A 40 12.21 6.12 8.76
N ALA A 41 11.94 7.11 9.62
CA ALA A 41 12.78 8.30 9.78
C ALA A 41 14.24 7.96 10.13
N GLU A 42 14.45 7.04 11.08
CA GLU A 42 15.78 6.57 11.47
C GLU A 42 16.51 5.89 10.31
N LYS A 43 15.79 5.10 9.51
CA LYS A 43 16.36 4.38 8.37
C LYS A 43 16.70 5.34 7.23
N ILE A 44 15.85 6.31 6.96
CA ILE A 44 16.10 7.36 5.98
C ILE A 44 17.34 8.18 6.38
N ALA A 45 17.48 8.52 7.66
CA ALA A 45 18.65 9.23 8.17
C ALA A 45 19.96 8.45 7.98
N THR A 46 19.93 7.13 8.19
CA THR A 46 21.11 6.25 7.95
C THR A 46 21.42 6.01 6.48
N LEU A 47 20.50 6.34 5.57
CA LEU A 47 20.66 6.23 4.12
C LEU A 47 20.93 7.58 3.44
N ASP A 48 21.44 8.57 4.19
CA ASP A 48 21.69 9.94 3.71
C ASP A 48 20.45 10.59 3.08
N GLY A 49 19.27 10.36 3.67
CA GLY A 49 18.00 10.89 3.18
C GLY A 49 17.37 10.09 2.04
N LYS A 50 17.97 8.97 1.62
CA LYS A 50 17.41 8.11 0.56
C LYS A 50 16.34 7.18 1.10
N LEU A 51 15.34 6.90 0.26
CA LEU A 51 14.29 5.95 0.57
C LEU A 51 14.76 4.51 0.31
N ASP A 52 14.58 3.63 1.28
CA ASP A 52 14.81 2.20 1.06
C ASP A 52 13.67 1.59 0.24
N VAL A 53 13.92 1.42 -1.06
CA VAL A 53 12.96 0.80 -2.00
C VAL A 53 12.58 -0.61 -1.55
N GLY A 54 13.52 -1.37 -0.97
CA GLY A 54 13.23 -2.70 -0.42
C GLY A 54 12.34 -2.62 0.83
N GLY A 55 12.51 -1.57 1.64
CA GLY A 55 11.65 -1.25 2.77
C GLY A 55 10.21 -0.93 2.34
N LEU A 56 10.05 -0.22 1.22
CA LEU A 56 8.74 0.10 0.64
C LEU A 56 8.06 -1.09 -0.05
N ALA A 57 8.84 -1.93 -0.75
CA ALA A 57 8.31 -3.08 -1.47
C ALA A 57 7.84 -4.21 -0.54
N LYS A 58 8.43 -4.35 0.65
CA LYS A 58 8.09 -5.42 1.61
C LYS A 58 6.62 -5.41 2.01
N PRO A 59 6.02 -4.31 2.51
CA PRO A 59 4.59 -4.24 2.83
C PRO A 59 3.67 -4.57 1.64
N LEU A 60 4.11 -4.31 0.40
CA LEU A 60 3.34 -4.59 -0.82
C LEU A 60 3.41 -6.06 -1.26
N HIS A 61 4.15 -6.90 -0.54
CA HIS A 61 4.22 -8.33 -0.84
C HIS A 61 2.84 -8.99 -0.68
N SER A 62 2.42 -9.79 -1.66
CA SER A 62 1.06 -10.35 -1.74
C SER A 62 0.66 -11.16 -0.50
N TYR A 63 1.60 -11.93 0.09
CA TYR A 63 1.40 -12.58 1.38
C TYR A 63 0.96 -11.63 2.49
N ILE A 64 1.60 -10.46 2.62
CA ILE A 64 1.28 -9.50 3.68
C ILE A 64 -0.11 -8.91 3.46
N ILE A 65 -0.42 -8.55 2.21
CA ILE A 65 -1.75 -8.04 1.84
C ILE A 65 -2.84 -9.09 2.15
N TYR A 66 -2.62 -10.35 1.76
CA TYR A 66 -3.51 -11.48 2.07
C TYR A 66 -3.73 -11.63 3.58
N GLU A 67 -2.64 -11.67 4.36
CA GLU A 67 -2.72 -11.82 5.82
C GLU A 67 -3.47 -10.68 6.49
N VAL A 68 -3.23 -9.43 6.06
CA VAL A 68 -3.94 -8.26 6.59
C VAL A 68 -5.44 -8.37 6.28
N LEU A 69 -5.81 -8.75 5.07
CA LEU A 69 -7.21 -8.89 4.68
C LEU A 69 -7.91 -10.05 5.41
N GLU A 70 -7.28 -11.22 5.52
CA GLU A 70 -7.84 -12.38 6.21
C GLU A 70 -8.00 -12.13 7.71
N LYS A 71 -6.95 -11.62 8.38
CA LYS A 71 -7.00 -11.35 9.83
C LYS A 71 -8.08 -10.35 10.22
N ASN A 72 -8.44 -9.45 9.31
CA ASN A 72 -9.47 -8.44 9.52
C ASN A 72 -10.84 -8.83 8.93
N ASN A 73 -11.00 -10.07 8.44
CA ASN A 73 -12.23 -10.55 7.78
C ASN A 73 -12.71 -9.64 6.62
N LYS A 74 -11.77 -9.02 5.89
CA LYS A 74 -12.05 -8.14 4.75
C LYS A 74 -11.58 -8.70 3.41
N ASN A 75 -11.21 -9.98 3.34
CA ASN A 75 -10.76 -10.61 2.10
C ASN A 75 -11.91 -11.11 1.20
N ASN A 76 -13.14 -10.61 1.34
CA ASN A 76 -14.27 -11.07 0.52
C ASN A 76 -15.10 -9.88 0.05
N PHE A 77 -15.45 -9.87 -1.23
CA PHE A 77 -16.37 -8.93 -1.85
C PHE A 77 -17.33 -9.71 -2.77
N ASN A 78 -18.63 -9.60 -2.49
CA ASN A 78 -19.69 -10.32 -3.23
C ASN A 78 -19.42 -11.83 -3.38
N ASP A 79 -19.07 -12.49 -2.27
CA ASP A 79 -18.73 -13.91 -2.20
C ASP A 79 -17.45 -14.32 -2.94
N VAL A 80 -16.74 -13.37 -3.56
CA VAL A 80 -15.45 -13.58 -4.23
C VAL A 80 -14.32 -13.10 -3.32
N LYS A 81 -13.25 -13.90 -3.19
CA LYS A 81 -12.07 -13.49 -2.44
C LYS A 81 -11.34 -12.37 -3.16
N ILE A 82 -10.84 -11.36 -2.45
CA ILE A 82 -10.05 -10.29 -3.07
C ILE A 82 -8.69 -10.83 -3.53
N ILE A 83 -8.06 -11.63 -2.68
CA ILE A 83 -6.83 -12.35 -2.98
C ILE A 83 -6.95 -13.81 -2.49
N ASP A 84 -6.76 -14.76 -3.39
CA ASP A 84 -6.71 -16.18 -3.06
C ASP A 84 -5.30 -16.60 -2.67
N LYS A 85 -5.22 -17.56 -1.75
CA LYS A 85 -4.00 -18.33 -1.47
C LYS A 85 -4.18 -19.73 -2.06
N ILE A 86 -3.37 -20.05 -3.07
CA ILE A 86 -3.34 -21.35 -3.72
C ILE A 86 -2.01 -22.00 -3.36
N GLU A 87 -2.05 -23.14 -2.67
CA GLU A 87 -0.86 -23.83 -2.16
C GLU A 87 -0.83 -25.27 -2.68
N ASP A 88 0.33 -25.66 -3.21
CA ASP A 88 0.66 -27.04 -3.58
C ASP A 88 1.94 -27.50 -2.85
N GLU A 89 2.39 -28.72 -3.12
CA GLU A 89 3.56 -29.32 -2.45
C GLU A 89 4.87 -28.54 -2.63
N ASN A 90 4.96 -27.67 -3.65
CA ASN A 90 6.19 -26.99 -4.03
C ASN A 90 6.07 -25.46 -4.03
N ASN A 91 4.86 -24.90 -4.08
CA ASN A 91 4.63 -23.47 -4.28
C ASN A 91 3.45 -22.93 -3.48
N ILE A 92 3.56 -21.66 -3.11
CA ILE A 92 2.44 -20.85 -2.61
C ILE A 92 2.26 -19.69 -3.58
N ILE A 93 1.07 -19.57 -4.15
CA ILE A 93 0.69 -18.52 -5.09
C ILE A 93 -0.41 -17.67 -4.45
N TYR A 94 -0.22 -16.35 -4.52
CA TYR A 94 -1.23 -15.38 -4.13
C TYR A 94 -1.83 -14.77 -5.40
N HIS A 95 -3.11 -15.01 -5.64
CA HIS A 95 -3.80 -14.59 -6.85
C HIS A 95 -4.80 -13.47 -6.54
N PHE A 96 -4.60 -12.27 -7.10
CA PHE A 96 -5.58 -11.18 -6.98
C PHE A 96 -6.70 -11.38 -8.01
N ASN A 97 -7.95 -11.50 -7.55
CA ASN A 97 -9.12 -11.66 -8.41
C ASN A 97 -9.61 -10.34 -9.02
N PHE A 98 -9.02 -9.22 -8.59
CA PHE A 98 -9.34 -7.86 -9.02
C PHE A 98 -8.07 -7.19 -9.55
N GLY A 99 -8.25 -6.15 -10.38
CA GLY A 99 -7.13 -5.31 -10.80
C GLY A 99 -6.44 -4.66 -9.59
N LEU A 100 -5.19 -4.24 -9.73
CA LEU A 100 -4.46 -3.58 -8.66
C LEU A 100 -4.07 -2.17 -9.08
N ILE A 101 -4.44 -1.18 -8.28
CA ILE A 101 -4.00 0.20 -8.43
C ILE A 101 -3.21 0.60 -7.19
N LEU A 102 -1.98 1.07 -7.42
CA LEU A 102 -1.12 1.63 -6.41
C LEU A 102 -1.14 3.14 -6.50
N ASN A 103 -1.62 3.81 -5.45
CA ASN A 103 -1.69 5.25 -5.34
C ASN A 103 -0.70 5.75 -4.28
N THR A 104 -0.28 7.00 -4.42
CA THR A 104 0.55 7.69 -3.41
C THR A 104 -0.10 9.03 -3.09
N PHE A 105 -0.21 9.36 -1.81
CA PHE A 105 -0.73 10.63 -1.33
C PHE A 105 0.07 11.12 -0.13
N ILE A 106 -0.09 12.39 0.22
CA ILE A 106 0.62 13.03 1.33
C ILE A 106 -0.44 13.52 2.30
N GLY A 107 -0.86 12.65 3.24
CA GLY A 107 -1.87 12.99 4.24
C GLY A 107 -3.17 13.62 3.69
N GLU A 108 -4.01 14.15 4.57
CA GLU A 108 -5.14 14.96 4.15
C GLU A 108 -4.60 16.27 3.53
N ASN A 109 -4.81 16.45 2.23
CA ASN A 109 -4.58 17.71 1.55
C ASN A 109 -5.28 18.84 2.31
N GLU A 110 -4.54 19.83 2.79
CA GLU A 110 -5.02 21.21 2.69
C GLU A 110 -3.93 22.29 2.56
N ASP A 111 -2.63 22.01 2.69
CA ASP A 111 -1.63 23.09 2.64
C ASP A 111 -0.38 22.82 1.80
N ASN A 112 0.03 23.86 1.06
CA ASN A 112 1.27 23.98 0.25
C ASN A 112 2.58 23.60 0.97
N LYS A 113 2.56 23.33 2.27
CA LYS A 113 3.71 22.88 3.07
C LYS A 113 4.21 21.49 2.64
N ASP A 114 3.33 20.65 2.10
CA ASP A 114 3.66 19.30 1.64
C ASP A 114 4.56 19.29 0.39
N LYS A 115 4.48 20.33 -0.44
CA LYS A 115 5.37 20.49 -1.61
C LYS A 115 6.82 20.80 -1.23
N GLU A 116 7.07 21.45 -0.11
CA GLU A 116 8.45 21.68 0.36
C GLU A 116 9.04 20.42 0.99
N ALA A 117 8.26 19.66 1.77
CA ALA A 117 8.69 18.35 2.27
C ALA A 117 9.07 17.39 1.12
N LEU A 118 8.29 17.40 0.03
CA LEU A 118 8.60 16.68 -1.21
C LEU A 118 9.86 17.17 -1.94
N LYS A 119 10.25 18.44 -1.80
CA LYS A 119 11.50 18.95 -2.40
C LYS A 119 12.73 18.53 -1.60
N THR A 120 12.59 18.40 -0.29
CA THR A 120 13.65 17.92 0.61
C THR A 120 13.90 16.42 0.44
N LEU A 121 12.86 15.66 0.10
CA LEU A 121 12.99 14.31 -0.45
C LEU A 121 13.46 14.46 -1.89
N SER A 122 14.76 14.39 -2.15
CA SER A 122 15.29 14.44 -3.51
C SER A 122 14.78 13.22 -4.30
N PHE A 123 13.57 13.31 -4.86
CA PHE A 123 13.05 12.32 -5.79
C PHE A 123 14.00 12.28 -6.97
N MET A 124 14.74 11.18 -7.07
CA MET A 124 15.23 10.63 -8.33
C MET A 124 16.01 11.61 -9.22
N GLN A 125 16.99 12.34 -8.69
CA GLN A 125 17.85 13.13 -9.58
C GLN A 125 18.90 12.31 -10.33
N ASN A 126 19.05 11.00 -10.09
CA ASN A 126 19.96 10.17 -10.89
C ASN A 126 19.35 8.78 -11.14
N PHE A 127 18.66 8.64 -12.27
CA PHE A 127 18.68 7.40 -13.06
C PHE A 127 19.68 7.59 -14.19
#